data_AF-A0A9D5WXY0-F1
#
_entry.id   AF-A0A9D5WXY0-F1
#
_cell.length_a   1.000
_cell.length_b   1.000
_cell.length_c   1.000
_cell.angle_alpha   90.00
_cell.angle_beta   90.00
_cell.angle_gamma   90.00
#
_symmetry.space_group_name_H-M   'P 1'
#
loop_
_entity.id
_entity.type
_entity.pdbx_description
1 polymer ?
#
loop_
_entity_poly.entity_id
_entity_poly.type
_entity_poly.pdbx_seq_one_letter_code
_entity_poly.pdbx_strand_id
1 'polypeptide(L)' 'LDYQYDLGDCMFCQLCVNACNFDAIKFTNDFENAVFDRSKLVLHLNEEVYKGGSLPNLVDGGADWEVGTFNTKKK' A
#
# COMPACT_ATOMS: atom_id res chain seq x y z
N LEU A 1 -24.24 -3.43 -1.27
CA LEU A 1 -23.67 -2.87 -0.04
C LEU A 1 -22.28 -2.43 -0.40
N ASP A 2 -21.95 -1.16 -0.22
CA ASP A 2 -20.69 -0.56 -0.65
C ASP A 2 -19.81 -0.29 0.59
N TYR A 3 -18.57 -0.78 0.57
CA TYR A 3 -17.62 -0.67 1.66
C TYR A 3 -16.53 0.35 1.30
N GLN A 4 -16.79 1.61 1.65
CA GLN A 4 -15.90 2.72 1.34
C GLN A 4 -14.82 2.90 2.41
N TYR A 5 -13.61 3.18 1.96
CA TYR A 5 -12.45 3.47 2.80
C TYR A 5 -11.74 4.73 2.28
N ASP A 6 -11.79 5.82 3.06
CA ASP A 6 -11.19 7.10 2.68
C ASP A 6 -9.75 7.22 3.21
N LEU A 7 -8.77 7.15 2.31
CA LEU A 7 -7.35 7.33 2.64
C LEU A 7 -7.02 8.77 3.05
N GLY A 8 -7.80 9.76 2.62
CA GLY A 8 -7.58 11.16 2.97
C GLY A 8 -7.89 11.46 4.45
N ASP A 9 -8.77 10.67 5.06
CA ASP A 9 -9.12 10.79 6.48
C ASP A 9 -8.45 9.71 7.35
N CYS A 10 -7.82 8.71 6.73
CA CYS A 10 -7.14 7.65 7.45
C CYS A 10 -5.85 8.15 8.13
N MET A 11 -5.72 7.86 9.42
CA MET A 11 -4.52 8.17 10.21
C MET A 11 -3.42 7.09 10.11
N PHE A 12 -3.60 6.06 9.28
CA PHE A 12 -2.64 4.96 9.09
C PHE A 12 -2.27 4.21 10.40
N CYS A 13 -3.22 4.08 11.33
CA CYS A 13 -2.99 3.52 12.68
C CYS A 13 -3.05 1.99 12.78
N GLN A 14 -3.36 1.28 11.68
CA GLN A 14 -3.48 -0.18 11.61
C GLN A 14 -4.57 -0.83 12.47
N LEU A 15 -5.39 -0.06 13.21
CA LEU A 15 -6.42 -0.60 14.09
C LEU A 15 -7.50 -1.42 13.35
N CYS A 16 -7.88 -1.01 12.14
CA CYS A 16 -8.86 -1.71 11.33
C CYS A 16 -8.42 -3.14 10.95
N VAL A 17 -7.13 -3.31 10.62
CA VAL A 17 -6.52 -4.60 10.29
C VAL A 17 -6.51 -5.51 11.52
N ASN A 18 -6.07 -4.99 12.66
CA ASN A 18 -6.01 -5.76 13.90
C ASN A 18 -7.40 -6.16 14.43
N ALA A 19 -8.42 -5.32 14.20
CA ALA A 19 -9.79 -5.61 14.61
C ALA A 19 -10.47 -6.66 13.71
N CYS A 20 -10.00 -6.84 12.47
CA CYS A 20 -10.61 -7.76 11.52
C CYS A 20 -10.23 -9.20 11.83
N ASN A 21 -11.20 -10.01 12.26
CA ASN A 21 -11.02 -11.43 12.55
C ASN A 21 -11.10 -12.34 11.30
N PHE A 22 -11.41 -11.79 10.13
CA PHE A 22 -11.52 -12.51 8.86
C PHE A 22 -10.33 -12.31 7.93
N ASP A 23 -9.34 -11.49 8.34
CA ASP A 23 -8.21 -11.10 7.49
C ASP A 23 -8.64 -10.49 6.14
N ALA A 24 -9.76 -9.75 6.15
CA ALA A 24 -10.35 -9.17 4.95
C ALA A 24 -9.63 -7.89 4.48
N ILE A 25 -8.85 -7.26 5.36
CA ILE A 25 -8.11 -6.03 5.08
C ILE A 25 -6.70 -6.17 5.61
N LYS A 26 -5.71 -5.73 4.81
CA LYS A 26 -4.29 -5.82 5.14
C LYS A 26 -3.61 -4.48 4.94
N PHE A 27 -2.74 -4.12 5.87
CA PHE A 27 -1.85 -2.97 5.72
C PHE A 27 -0.64 -3.36 4.88
N THR A 28 -0.31 -2.57 3.86
CA THR A 28 0.86 -2.79 3.00
C THR A 28 1.91 -1.72 3.25
N ASN A 29 3.15 -1.93 2.78
CA ASN A 29 4.22 -0.94 2.86
C ASN A 29 4.21 0.05 1.68
N ASP A 30 3.06 0.21 1.01
CA ASP A 30 2.92 1.16 -0.09
C ASP A 30 2.64 2.55 0.46
N PHE A 31 3.53 3.49 0.16
CA PHE A 31 3.49 4.83 0.76
C PHE A 31 3.21 5.94 -0.26
N GLU A 32 3.25 5.66 -1.56
CA GLU A 32 3.12 6.70 -2.60
C GLU A 32 1.66 6.92 -3.02
N ASN A 33 0.83 7.38 -2.09
CA ASN A 33 -0.60 7.63 -2.32
C ASN A 33 -0.92 9.05 -2.83
N ALA A 34 0.09 9.79 -3.31
CA ALA A 34 -0.10 11.18 -3.74
C ALA A 34 -0.92 11.28 -5.03
N VAL A 35 -2.04 12.01 -4.97
CA VAL A 35 -2.95 12.21 -6.10
C VAL A 35 -3.35 13.68 -6.23
N PHE A 36 -3.71 14.11 -7.43
CA PHE A 36 -4.13 15.50 -7.71
C PHE A 36 -5.56 15.83 -7.24
N ASP A 37 -6.41 14.81 -7.12
CA ASP A 37 -7.81 14.96 -6.73
C ASP A 37 -8.10 14.08 -5.52
N ARG A 38 -8.63 14.68 -4.46
CA ARG A 38 -8.99 13.99 -3.21
C ARG A 38 -10.04 12.90 -3.43
N SER A 39 -10.89 13.02 -4.45
CA SER A 39 -11.89 11.99 -4.77
C SER A 39 -11.26 10.62 -5.04
N LYS A 40 -10.00 10.59 -5.51
CA LYS A 40 -9.24 9.36 -5.79
C LYS A 40 -8.71 8.66 -4.55
N LEU A 41 -8.85 9.25 -3.36
CA LEU A 41 -8.45 8.64 -2.09
C LEU A 41 -9.57 7.79 -1.46
N VAL A 42 -10.78 7.81 -2.02
CA VAL A 42 -11.87 6.94 -1.57
C VAL A 42 -11.79 5.62 -2.34
N LEU A 43 -11.56 4.53 -1.61
CA LEU A 43 -11.48 3.17 -2.15
C LEU A 43 -12.75 2.38 -1.85
N HIS A 44 -13.13 1.50 -2.76
CA HIS A 44 -14.27 0.60 -2.62
C HIS A 44 -13.78 -0.83 -2.36
N LEU A 45 -13.59 -1.18 -1.08
CA LEU A 45 -12.87 -2.39 -0.66
C LEU A 45 -13.50 -3.71 -1.14
N ASN A 46 -14.80 -3.71 -1.44
CA ASN A 46 -15.52 -4.88 -1.93
C ASN A 46 -15.60 -4.96 -3.47
N GLU A 47 -15.06 -3.97 -4.19
CA GLU A 47 -15.14 -3.88 -5.65
C GLU A 47 -13.75 -3.79 -6.29
N GLU A 48 -12.82 -3.10 -5.61
CA GLU A 48 -11.48 -2.82 -6.12
C GLU A 48 -10.47 -3.86 -5.64
N VAL A 49 -9.63 -4.33 -6.56
CA VAL A 49 -8.51 -5.22 -6.26
C VAL A 49 -7.23 -4.39 -6.23
N TYR A 50 -6.60 -4.30 -5.06
CA TYR A 50 -5.30 -3.66 -4.92
C TYR A 50 -4.23 -4.43 -5.70
N LYS A 51 -3.53 -3.76 -6.62
CA LYS A 51 -2.58 -4.39 -7.57
C LYS A 51 -1.11 -4.18 -7.22
N GLY A 52 -0.82 -3.63 -6.03
CA GLY A 52 0.52 -3.13 -5.68
C GLY A 52 0.76 -1.73 -6.24
N GLY A 53 1.43 -0.87 -5.46
CA GLY A 53 1.81 0.48 -5.88
C GLY A 53 3.31 0.65 -6.05
N SER A 54 3.93 1.50 -5.23
CA SER A 54 5.28 2.01 -5.48
C SER A 54 6.40 0.97 -5.42
N LEU A 55 6.18 -0.12 -4.69
CA LEU A 55 7.18 -1.16 -4.49
C LEU A 55 6.93 -2.38 -5.39
N PRO A 56 7.97 -2.88 -6.09
CA PRO A 56 7.86 -4.10 -6.87
C PRO A 56 7.56 -5.31 -5.98
N ASN A 57 6.68 -6.19 -6.45
CA ASN A 57 6.27 -7.43 -5.79
C ASN A 57 5.66 -7.25 -4.38
N LEU A 58 5.11 -6.08 -4.04
CA LEU A 58 4.62 -5.81 -2.69
C LEU A 58 3.47 -6.73 -2.25
N VAL A 59 2.58 -7.12 -3.19
CA VAL A 59 1.47 -8.04 -2.91
C VAL A 59 1.93 -9.48 -2.63
N ASP A 60 3.12 -9.86 -3.12
CA ASP A 60 3.71 -11.19 -3.00
C ASP A 60 4.78 -11.28 -1.89
N GLY A 61 5.01 -10.20 -1.12
CA GLY A 61 5.97 -10.17 -0.01
C GLY A 61 7.11 -9.15 -0.10
N GLY A 62 7.12 -8.28 -1.13
CA GLY A 62 8.14 -7.22 -1.29
C GLY A 62 9.54 -7.74 -1.64
N ALA A 63 10.36 -6.93 -2.29
CA ALA A 63 11.61 -7.40 -2.92
C ALA A 63 12.79 -7.63 -1.94
N ASP A 64 13.65 -8.62 -2.24
CA ASP A 64 15.09 -8.50 -1.96
C ASP A 64 15.64 -7.44 -2.92
N TRP A 65 15.97 -6.26 -2.39
CA TRP A 65 16.55 -5.17 -3.16
C TRP A 65 18.08 -5.34 -3.20
N GLU A 66 18.66 -5.55 -4.38
CA GLU A 66 20.09 -5.25 -4.59
C GLU A 66 20.22 -3.77 -4.93
N VAL A 67 20.66 -2.96 -3.94
CA VAL A 67 21.37 -1.71 -4.27
C VAL A 67 22.52 -2.15 -5.17
N GLY A 68 22.51 -1.73 -6.44
CA GLY A 68 23.59 -2.08 -7.36
C GLY A 68 24.96 -1.87 -6.70
N THR A 69 25.85 -2.84 -6.87
CA THR A 69 27.22 -2.83 -6.34
C THR A 69 27.84 -1.45 -6.54
N PHE A 70 27.99 -0.66 -5.47
CA PHE A 70 28.74 0.58 -5.54
C PHE A 70 30.17 0.19 -5.91
N ASN A 71 30.55 0.47 -7.15
CA ASN A 71 31.89 0.21 -7.62
C ASN A 71 32.82 1.23 -6.95
N THR A 72 33.29 0.91 -5.75
CA THR A 72 34.31 1.69 -5.01
C THR A 72 35.67 1.66 -5.71
N LYS A 73 35.76 1.01 -6.88
CA LYS A 73 36.91 1.04 -7.76
C LYS A 73 36.72 2.04 -8.90
N LYS A 74 36.67 3.32 -8.56
CA LYS A 74 37.37 4.32 -9.36
C LYS A 74 38.47 4.92 -8.47
N LYS A 75 39.70 4.73 -8.95
CA LYS A 75 40.92 5.39 -8.46
C LYS A 75 40.73 6.89 -8.35
#